data_AF-A0A7S1WEQ6-F1
#
_entry.id   AF-A0A7S1WEQ6-F1
#
_cell.length_a   1.000
_cell.length_b   1.000
_cell.length_c   1.000
_cell.angle_alpha   90.00
_cell.angle_beta   90.00
_cell.angle_gamma   90.00
#
_symmetry.space_group_name_H-M   'P 1'
#
loop_
_entity.id
_entity.type
_entity.pdbx_description
1 polymer ?
#
loop_
_entity_poly.entity_id
_entity_poly.type
_entity_poly.pdbx_seq_one_letter_code
_entity_poly.pdbx_strand_id
1 'polypeptide(L)'
;AAPGRNTVLYLHGNGGNIMLRHRTELYEMLAAPPLCCDVYAIDYVSFGHSDGGWPDEASAVSDTLAALEGLPVDIKDVVVWGHSLGSGIAVGALDQLWRKGMALPKQVVLESPFTSVPDVAASWIAWLP
;
A
#
# COMPACT_ATOMS: atom_id res chain seq x y z
N ALA A 1 -1.03 -1.69 -19.14
CA ALA A 1 -0.91 -3.14 -18.88
C ALA A 1 -1.22 -3.93 -20.16
N ALA A 2 -0.58 -5.08 -20.38
CA ALA A 2 -0.99 -5.99 -21.45
C ALA A 2 -2.35 -6.64 -21.10
N PRO A 3 -3.20 -7.00 -22.07
CA PRO A 3 -4.51 -7.60 -21.80
C PRO A 3 -4.38 -8.86 -20.91
N GLY A 4 -5.10 -8.89 -19.79
CA GLY A 4 -5.16 -10.05 -18.88
C GLY A 4 -4.12 -10.09 -17.75
N ARG A 5 -3.19 -9.12 -17.64
CA ARG A 5 -2.28 -9.00 -16.48
C ARG A 5 -2.95 -8.20 -15.35
N ASN A 6 -2.89 -8.70 -14.11
CA ASN A 6 -3.35 -7.92 -12.95
C ASN A 6 -2.32 -6.83 -12.63
N THR A 7 -2.79 -5.64 -12.24
CA THR A 7 -1.94 -4.58 -11.71
C THR A 7 -1.99 -4.60 -10.18
N VAL A 8 -0.84 -4.62 -9.54
CA VAL A 8 -0.73 -4.59 -8.06
C VAL A 8 -0.12 -3.24 -7.66
N LEU A 9 -0.84 -2.49 -6.83
CA LEU A 9 -0.27 -1.38 -6.06
C LEU A 9 0.15 -1.90 -4.69
N TYR A 10 1.46 -2.00 -4.46
CA TYR A 10 2.05 -2.43 -3.20
C TYR A 10 2.33 -1.23 -2.29
N LEU A 11 1.83 -1.35 -1.06
CA LEU A 11 1.82 -0.35 -0.01
C LEU A 11 2.66 -0.87 1.16
N HIS A 12 3.86 -0.30 1.34
CA HIS A 12 4.89 -0.87 2.21
C HIS A 12 4.63 -0.62 3.70
N GLY A 13 5.16 -1.52 4.54
CA GLY A 13 5.13 -1.38 6.00
C GLY A 13 6.10 -0.34 6.55
N ASN A 14 6.06 -0.13 7.86
CA ASN A 14 6.99 0.78 8.53
C ASN A 14 8.46 0.31 8.37
N GLY A 15 9.38 1.26 8.25
CA GLY A 15 10.82 1.02 8.14
C GLY A 15 11.32 0.84 6.69
N GLY A 16 12.49 1.42 6.41
CA GLY A 16 13.12 1.41 5.08
C GLY A 16 12.27 2.06 3.98
N ASN A 17 12.39 1.58 2.75
CA ASN A 17 11.71 2.12 1.57
C ASN A 17 11.33 0.98 0.60
N ILE A 18 10.72 1.29 -0.53
CA ILE A 18 10.29 0.28 -1.53
C ILE A 18 11.40 -0.69 -1.98
N MET A 19 12.69 -0.36 -1.82
CA MET A 19 13.84 -1.15 -2.27
C MET A 19 14.39 -2.12 -1.21
N LEU A 20 13.74 -2.28 -0.05
CA LEU A 20 14.17 -3.32 0.89
C LEU A 20 14.06 -4.71 0.25
N ARG A 21 15.08 -5.55 0.45
CA ARG A 21 15.26 -6.84 -0.23
C ARG A 21 14.02 -7.74 -0.20
N HIS A 22 13.38 -7.90 0.96
CA HIS A 22 12.18 -8.75 1.07
C HIS A 22 11.00 -8.23 0.22
N ARG A 23 10.94 -6.92 -0.03
CA ARG A 23 9.91 -6.28 -0.86
C ARG A 23 10.22 -6.49 -2.34
N THR A 24 11.47 -6.28 -2.75
CA THR A 24 11.87 -6.54 -4.14
C THR A 24 11.71 -8.01 -4.52
N GLU A 25 12.01 -8.94 -3.61
CA GLU A 25 11.75 -10.37 -3.80
C GLU A 25 10.25 -10.68 -4.00
N LEU A 26 9.37 -10.01 -3.25
CA LEU A 26 7.92 -10.10 -3.45
C LEU A 26 7.51 -9.55 -4.83
N TYR A 27 8.04 -8.39 -5.24
CA TYR A 27 7.71 -7.80 -6.54
C TYR A 27 8.12 -8.73 -7.69
N GLU A 28 9.31 -9.32 -7.61
CA GLU A 28 9.82 -10.28 -8.58
C GLU A 28 8.92 -11.53 -8.64
N MET A 29 8.50 -12.06 -7.49
CA MET A 29 7.59 -13.20 -7.43
C MET A 29 6.24 -12.88 -8.09
N LEU A 30 5.68 -11.69 -7.84
CA LEU A 30 4.41 -11.25 -8.45
C LEU A 30 4.55 -11.02 -9.96
N ALA A 31 5.68 -10.49 -10.41
CA ALA A 31 5.95 -10.24 -11.83
C ALA A 31 6.28 -11.52 -12.62
N ALA A 32 6.73 -12.58 -11.95
CA ALA A 32 7.09 -13.85 -12.56
C ALA A 32 5.86 -14.70 -12.96
N PRO A 33 6.01 -15.62 -13.94
CA PRO A 33 4.98 -16.63 -14.22
C PRO A 33 4.70 -17.52 -12.99
N PRO A 34 3.44 -17.95 -12.79
CA PRO A 34 2.28 -17.76 -13.67
C PRO A 34 1.51 -16.44 -13.43
N LEU A 35 1.90 -15.64 -12.42
CA LEU A 35 1.14 -14.46 -12.00
C LEU A 35 1.25 -13.31 -13.00
N CYS A 36 2.45 -13.05 -13.50
CA CYS A 36 2.71 -12.04 -14.53
C CYS A 36 2.08 -10.68 -14.20
N CYS A 37 2.11 -10.24 -12.94
CA CYS A 37 1.51 -8.97 -12.53
C CYS A 37 2.39 -7.77 -12.95
N ASP A 38 1.75 -6.63 -13.17
CA ASP A 38 2.44 -5.33 -13.23
C ASP A 38 2.45 -4.74 -11.82
N VAL A 39 3.62 -4.64 -11.20
CA VAL A 39 3.77 -4.22 -9.79
C VAL A 39 4.23 -2.76 -9.73
N TYR A 40 3.45 -1.95 -9.03
CA TYR A 40 3.75 -0.57 -8.70
C TYR A 40 3.93 -0.49 -7.19
N ALA A 41 5.04 0.09 -6.74
CA ALA A 41 5.28 0.36 -5.33
C ALA A 41 5.60 1.85 -5.18
N ILE A 42 5.10 2.48 -4.12
CA ILE A 42 5.33 3.89 -3.83
C ILE A 42 6.00 4.02 -2.46
N ASP A 43 6.91 4.97 -2.33
CA ASP A 43 7.28 5.50 -1.03
C ASP A 43 6.31 6.65 -0.71
N TYR A 44 5.63 6.56 0.44
CA TYR A 44 4.82 7.69 0.93
C TYR A 44 5.71 8.85 1.35
N VAL A 45 5.09 9.98 1.65
CA VAL A 45 5.74 11.15 2.25
C VAL A 45 6.75 10.74 3.33
N SER A 46 7.95 11.30 3.24
CA SER A 46 9.05 11.08 4.21
C SER A 46 9.69 9.69 4.19
N PHE A 47 9.31 8.81 3.26
CA PHE A 47 9.99 7.54 3.01
C PHE A 47 10.83 7.60 1.73
N GLY A 48 11.92 6.83 1.70
CA GLY A 48 12.78 6.68 0.53
C GLY A 48 13.26 8.01 -0.06
N HIS A 49 12.85 8.29 -1.31
CA HIS A 49 13.16 9.54 -2.02
C HIS A 49 11.98 10.52 -2.05
N SER A 50 10.88 10.24 -1.37
CA SER A 50 9.71 11.11 -1.30
C SER A 50 9.97 12.27 -0.33
N ASP A 51 9.97 13.49 -0.85
CA ASP A 51 10.10 14.72 -0.06
C ASP A 51 8.85 14.95 0.79
N GLY A 52 9.00 15.57 1.97
CA GLY A 52 7.86 16.04 2.76
C GLY A 52 8.10 16.27 4.24
N GLY A 53 7.00 16.55 4.95
CA GLY A 53 6.96 16.92 6.36
C GLY A 53 7.08 15.75 7.33
N TRP A 54 6.52 15.87 8.53
CA TRP A 54 6.42 14.72 9.43
C TRP A 54 5.41 13.71 8.86
N PRO A 55 5.73 12.40 8.83
CA PRO A 55 4.80 11.42 8.29
C PRO A 55 3.54 11.34 9.15
N ASP A 56 2.38 11.48 8.50
CA ASP A 56 1.07 11.26 9.11
C ASP A 56 0.16 10.40 8.19
N GLU A 57 -0.88 9.83 8.78
CA GLU A 57 -1.80 8.92 8.08
C GLU A 57 -2.51 9.62 6.91
N ALA A 58 -2.94 10.87 7.09
CA ALA A 58 -3.69 11.59 6.08
C ALA A 58 -2.86 11.84 4.81
N SER A 59 -1.59 12.19 4.98
CA SER A 59 -0.64 12.42 3.90
C SER A 59 -0.31 11.12 3.17
N ALA A 60 -0.04 10.03 3.89
CA ALA A 60 0.21 8.72 3.27
C ALA A 60 -1.02 8.18 2.52
N VAL A 61 -2.22 8.41 3.03
CA VAL A 61 -3.47 8.10 2.32
C VAL A 61 -3.62 8.97 1.07
N SER A 62 -3.28 10.25 1.14
CA SER A 62 -3.30 11.16 -0.02
C SER A 62 -2.34 10.69 -1.12
N ASP A 63 -1.13 10.30 -0.77
CA ASP A 63 -0.14 9.76 -1.72
C ASP A 63 -0.64 8.46 -2.37
N THR A 64 -1.32 7.61 -1.59
CA THR A 64 -1.94 6.37 -2.10
C THR A 64 -3.04 6.67 -3.12
N LEU A 65 -3.87 7.67 -2.85
CA LEU A 65 -4.93 8.08 -3.78
C LEU A 65 -4.34 8.65 -5.08
N ALA A 66 -3.30 9.48 -4.98
CA ALA A 66 -2.60 10.02 -6.14
C ALA A 66 -1.93 8.90 -6.97
N ALA A 67 -1.35 7.90 -6.30
CA ALA A 67 -0.79 6.73 -6.96
C ALA A 67 -1.85 5.93 -7.72
N LEU A 68 -3.01 5.66 -7.10
CA LEU A 68 -4.13 4.96 -7.73
C LEU A 68 -4.65 5.71 -8.97
N GLU A 69 -4.73 7.04 -8.91
CA GLU A 69 -5.14 7.88 -10.04
C GLU A 69 -4.09 7.87 -11.18
N GLY A 70 -2.81 7.77 -10.83
CA GLY A 70 -1.70 7.75 -11.80
C GLY A 70 -1.45 6.40 -12.48
N LEU A 71 -2.15 5.32 -12.08
CA LEU A 71 -1.97 4.01 -12.70
C LEU A 71 -2.52 3.99 -14.15
N PRO A 72 -1.87 3.29 -15.09
CA PRO A 72 -2.29 3.25 -16.49
C PRO A 72 -3.43 2.24 -16.76
N VAL A 73 -4.26 1.96 -15.76
CA VAL A 73 -5.37 1.00 -15.78
C VAL A 73 -6.55 1.57 -14.99
N ASP A 74 -7.77 1.07 -15.26
CA ASP A 74 -8.93 1.42 -14.42
C ASP A 74 -8.69 0.88 -13.01
N ILE A 75 -9.04 1.66 -11.98
CA ILE A 75 -8.94 1.25 -10.58
C ILE A 75 -9.61 -0.11 -10.32
N LYS A 76 -10.68 -0.45 -11.04
CA LYS A 76 -11.41 -1.73 -10.93
C LYS A 76 -10.59 -2.94 -11.40
N ASP A 77 -9.45 -2.73 -12.05
CA ASP A 77 -8.48 -3.77 -12.43
C ASP A 77 -7.26 -3.83 -11.50
N VAL A 78 -7.20 -2.95 -10.49
CA VAL A 78 -6.09 -2.84 -9.54
C VAL A 78 -6.34 -3.70 -8.31
N VAL A 79 -5.31 -4.42 -7.87
CA VAL A 79 -5.21 -5.03 -6.55
C VAL A 79 -4.37 -4.14 -5.66
N VAL A 80 -4.90 -3.70 -4.53
CA VAL A 80 -4.11 -2.97 -3.53
C VAL A 80 -3.58 -3.98 -2.51
N TRP A 81 -2.26 -4.04 -2.34
CA TRP A 81 -1.60 -4.92 -1.38
C TRP A 81 -0.92 -4.08 -0.29
N GLY A 82 -1.49 -4.07 0.91
CA GLY A 82 -0.91 -3.37 2.07
C GLY A 82 -0.22 -4.31 3.04
N HIS A 83 1.06 -4.07 3.32
CA HIS A 83 1.84 -4.82 4.31
C HIS A 83 2.05 -4.00 5.59
N SER A 84 1.75 -4.57 6.75
CA SER A 84 1.96 -3.94 8.07
C SER A 84 1.34 -2.52 8.09
N LEU A 85 2.09 -1.45 8.33
CA LEU A 85 1.60 -0.05 8.26
C LEU A 85 0.79 0.24 6.98
N GLY A 86 1.25 -0.25 5.82
CA GLY A 86 0.59 -0.08 4.53
C GLY A 86 -0.82 -0.69 4.48
N SER A 87 -1.16 -1.64 5.36
CA SER A 87 -2.52 -2.18 5.45
C SER A 87 -3.52 -1.17 5.99
N GLY A 88 -3.14 -0.37 7.00
CA GLY A 88 -3.97 0.72 7.53
C GLY A 88 -4.14 1.82 6.50
N ILE A 89 -3.04 2.21 5.83
CA ILE A 89 -3.05 3.20 4.75
C ILE A 89 -3.97 2.75 3.60
N ALA A 90 -3.91 1.46 3.20
CA ALA A 90 -4.79 0.89 2.19
C ALA A 90 -6.27 1.06 2.57
N VAL A 91 -6.64 0.69 3.80
CA VAL A 91 -8.01 0.80 4.29
C VAL A 91 -8.46 2.26 4.35
N GLY A 92 -7.59 3.18 4.80
CA GLY A 92 -7.87 4.61 4.80
C GLY A 92 -8.14 5.18 3.41
N ALA A 93 -7.36 4.77 2.40
CA ALA A 93 -7.59 5.17 1.01
C ALA A 93 -8.93 4.63 0.47
N LEU A 94 -9.24 3.37 0.75
CA LEU A 94 -10.52 2.74 0.37
C LEU A 94 -11.72 3.44 1.02
N ASP A 95 -11.63 3.80 2.31
CA ASP A 95 -12.68 4.55 3.02
C ASP A 95 -12.89 5.93 2.38
N GLN A 96 -11.81 6.63 2.01
CA GLN A 96 -11.94 7.92 1.31
C GLN A 96 -12.60 7.78 -0.06
N LEU A 97 -12.22 6.78 -0.86
CA LEU A 97 -12.86 6.51 -2.16
C LEU A 97 -14.35 6.21 -1.99
N TRP A 98 -14.69 5.34 -1.02
CA TRP A 98 -16.06 4.98 -0.72
C TRP A 98 -16.91 6.19 -0.32
N ARG A 99 -16.42 7.02 0.60
CA ARG A 99 -17.11 8.24 1.04
C ARG A 99 -17.31 9.26 -0.08
N LYS A 100 -16.41 9.30 -1.06
CA LYS A 100 -16.51 10.16 -2.25
C LYS A 100 -17.39 9.56 -3.35
N GLY A 101 -17.92 8.35 -3.19
CA GLY A 101 -18.69 7.65 -4.22
C GLY A 101 -17.86 7.24 -5.44
N MET A 102 -16.54 7.10 -5.27
CA MET A 102 -15.63 6.70 -6.35
C MET A 102 -15.58 5.18 -6.50
N ALA A 103 -15.09 4.71 -7.64
CA ALA A 103 -14.84 3.29 -7.86
C ALA A 103 -13.78 2.78 -6.87
N LEU A 104 -13.94 1.55 -6.42
CA LEU A 104 -12.98 0.86 -5.56
C LEU A 104 -12.06 -0.06 -6.40
N PRO A 105 -10.86 -0.35 -5.90
CA PRO A 105 -10.00 -1.41 -6.42
C PRO A 105 -10.70 -2.76 -6.53
N LYS A 106 -10.23 -3.60 -7.45
CA LYS A 106 -10.73 -4.96 -7.67
C LYS A 106 -10.74 -5.77 -6.38
N GLN A 107 -9.63 -5.72 -5.66
CA GLN A 107 -9.36 -6.48 -4.44
C GLN A 107 -8.38 -5.72 -3.55
N VAL A 108 -8.43 -6.04 -2.26
CA VAL A 108 -7.43 -5.61 -1.29
C VAL A 108 -6.81 -6.82 -0.60
N VAL A 109 -5.49 -6.85 -0.50
CA VAL A 109 -4.72 -7.82 0.28
C VAL A 109 -4.17 -7.09 1.49
N LEU A 110 -4.49 -7.58 2.69
CA LEU A 110 -3.97 -7.07 3.94
C LEU A 110 -2.98 -8.10 4.50
N GLU A 111 -1.68 -7.84 4.33
CA GLU A 111 -0.60 -8.70 4.79
C GLU A 111 -0.12 -8.25 6.16
N SER A 112 -0.20 -9.15 7.14
CA SER A 112 0.14 -8.87 8.54
C SER A 112 -0.51 -7.57 9.06
N PRO A 113 -1.84 -7.41 8.93
CA PRO A 113 -2.52 -6.20 9.36
C PRO A 113 -2.55 -6.08 10.88
N PHE A 114 -2.92 -4.90 11.34
CA PHE A 114 -3.10 -4.59 12.75
C PHE A 114 -4.46 -3.92 12.96
N THR A 115 -4.96 -3.98 14.20
CA THR A 115 -6.24 -3.36 14.60
C THR A 115 -6.08 -1.87 14.88
N SER A 116 -5.00 -1.49 15.56
CA SER A 116 -4.64 -0.09 15.80
C SER A 116 -3.13 0.07 16.07
N VAL A 117 -2.57 1.24 15.75
CA VAL A 117 -1.16 1.54 16.06
C VAL A 117 -0.88 1.48 17.57
N PRO A 118 -1.78 1.96 18.47
CA PRO A 118 -1.63 1.76 19.91
C PRO A 118 -1.53 0.29 20.32
N ASP A 119 -2.39 -0.59 19.80
CA ASP A 119 -2.34 -2.03 20.14
C ASP A 119 -0.99 -2.66 19.76
N VAL A 120 -0.46 -2.28 18.59
CA VAL A 120 0.89 -2.69 18.18
C VAL A 120 1.93 -2.10 19.13
N ALA A 121 1.86 -0.82 19.48
CA ALA A 121 2.83 -0.22 20.40
C ALA A 121 2.85 -0.92 21.77
N ALA A 122 1.68 -1.26 22.32
CA ALA A 122 1.53 -1.99 23.57
C ALA A 122 2.12 -3.41 23.50
N SER A 123 2.07 -4.07 22.35
CA SER A 123 2.65 -5.42 22.20
C SER A 123 4.18 -5.43 22.14
N TRP A 124 4.81 -4.29 21.82
CA TRP A 124 6.28 -4.15 21.74
C TRP A 124 6.86 -3.54 23.02
N ILE A 125 6.08 -2.73 23.74
CA ILE A 125 6.46 -2.07 24.98
C ILE A 125 5.42 -2.40 26.03
N ALA A 126 5.75 -3.38 26.89
CA ALA A 126 4.84 -4.00 27.86
C ALA A 126 4.20 -3.04 28.89
N TRP A 127 4.57 -1.76 28.93
CA TRP A 127 4.03 -0.74 29.83
C TRP A 127 3.29 0.40 29.13
N LEU A 128 3.16 0.38 27.80
CA LEU A 128 2.24 1.28 27.10
C LEU A 128 0.81 0.75 27.30
N PRO A 129 -0.17 1.62 27.64
CA PRO A 129 -1.54 1.21 27.90
C PRO A 129 -2.24 0.66 26.65
#